data_AF-A0AAV0E6L3-F1
#
_entry.id   AF-A0AAV0E6L3-F1
#
_cell.length_a   1.000
_cell.length_b   1.000
_cell.length_c   1.000
_cell.angle_alpha   90.00
_cell.angle_beta   90.00
_cell.angle_gamma   90.00
#
_symmetry.space_group_name_H-M   'P 1'
#
loop_
_entity.id
_entity.type
_entity.pdbx_description
1 polymer ?
#
loop_
_entity_poly.entity_id
_entity_poly.type
_entity_poly.pdbx_seq_one_letter_code
_entity_poly.pdbx_strand_id
1 'polypeptide(L)'
;MGEESSLSLVCRPSATGDAPIISSCNERIRPLLDCVDQLRHLKIMQEGIQLPTIVVVGDQSSGKSSVLESLAGISLPRGQGICTRVPLIMRLQNAPLLDNPELHLEYSKKTVPTDEAHIEEAIVQATEEIAGFGKGISHTPLTLVVRKNGVPDLTMIDLPGITRVPVHGQPADIYEQISGIIMEYIAPQESIILNVLSATVDFPTCESIRMSQKVDRSGERTLAVVTKVDKAPEGLLEKVTADDVNIGLGYVCVRNRVGEEGYAEARSHN
;
A
#
# COMPACT_ATOMS: atom_id res chain seq x y z
N MET A 1 -9.53 35.74 20.48
CA MET A 1 -8.90 35.96 19.16
C MET A 1 -7.52 35.35 19.22
N GLY A 2 -7.39 34.14 18.70
CA GLY A 2 -6.15 33.38 18.65
C GLY A 2 -6.37 32.25 17.67
N GLU A 3 -6.02 32.49 16.41
CA GLU A 3 -5.96 31.47 15.37
C GLU A 3 -4.56 30.87 15.39
N GLU A 4 -4.43 29.63 15.85
CA GLU A 4 -3.28 28.78 15.53
C GLU A 4 -3.48 28.28 14.10
N SER A 5 -2.72 28.87 13.18
CA SER A 5 -2.65 28.44 11.78
C SER A 5 -1.92 27.10 11.70
N SER A 6 -2.66 26.10 11.20
CA SER A 6 -2.21 24.77 10.85
C SER A 6 -1.01 24.82 9.91
N LEU A 7 0.14 24.33 10.38
CA LEU A 7 1.33 24.10 9.57
C LEU A 7 1.08 22.97 8.57
N SER A 8 0.66 23.31 7.36
CA SER A 8 0.77 22.43 6.21
C SER A 8 2.25 22.14 5.95
N LEU A 9 2.70 20.91 6.24
CA LEU A 9 4.01 20.41 5.82
C LEU A 9 4.04 20.31 4.29
N VAL A 10 4.43 21.40 3.63
CA VAL A 10 4.86 21.37 2.24
C VAL A 10 6.30 20.85 2.24
N CYS A 11 6.49 19.54 2.03
CA CYS A 11 7.81 18.95 1.82
C CYS A 11 8.44 19.56 0.56
N ARG A 12 9.45 20.41 0.74
CA ARG A 12 10.30 20.84 -0.37
C ARG A 12 11.22 19.69 -0.78
N PRO A 13 11.45 19.42 -2.08
CA PRO A 13 12.41 18.41 -2.51
C PRO A 13 13.81 18.79 -2.01
N SER A 14 14.48 17.86 -1.32
CA SER A 14 15.92 17.96 -1.05
C SER A 14 16.70 17.80 -2.36
N ALA A 15 17.85 18.48 -2.46
CA ALA A 15 18.72 18.42 -3.64
C ALA A 15 19.39 17.04 -3.87
N THR A 16 19.19 16.09 -2.95
CA THR A 16 19.56 14.67 -3.13
C THR A 16 18.33 13.91 -3.61
N GLY A 17 18.48 13.10 -4.66
CA GLY A 17 17.39 12.35 -5.32
C GLY A 17 16.71 11.26 -4.48
N ASP A 18 16.79 11.37 -3.16
CA ASP A 18 16.15 10.48 -2.20
C ASP A 18 14.63 10.74 -2.18
N ALA A 19 13.85 9.67 -2.00
CA ALA A 19 12.41 9.83 -1.83
C ALA A 19 12.10 10.70 -0.59
N PRO A 20 11.07 11.56 -0.60
CA PRO A 20 10.73 12.45 0.51
C PRO A 20 10.53 11.72 1.85
N ILE A 21 10.11 10.46 1.82
CA ILE A 21 9.95 9.63 3.02
C ILE A 21 11.29 9.27 3.68
N ILE A 22 12.37 9.19 2.89
CA ILE A 22 13.73 8.89 3.39
C ILE A 22 14.36 10.16 3.97
N SER A 23 14.08 11.34 3.40
CA SER A 23 14.56 12.60 3.98
C SER A 23 13.73 13.07 5.19
N SER A 24 12.46 12.64 5.29
CA SER A 24 11.53 13.05 6.36
C SER A 24 11.36 12.02 7.49
N CYS A 25 11.84 10.78 7.35
CA CYS A 25 11.93 9.84 8.46
C CYS A 25 13.05 10.28 9.41
N ASN A 26 12.73 11.26 10.27
CA ASN A 26 13.57 11.76 11.36
C ASN A 26 14.39 10.63 12.04
N GLU A 27 15.62 10.92 12.45
CA GLU A 27 16.46 10.04 13.30
C GLU A 27 15.74 9.51 14.55
N ARG A 28 14.65 10.17 14.98
CA ARG A 28 13.79 9.75 16.10
C ARG A 28 12.73 8.71 15.74
N ILE A 29 12.26 8.68 14.50
CA ILE A 29 11.16 7.80 14.07
C ILE A 29 11.72 6.42 13.68
N ARG A 30 12.91 6.40 13.07
CA ARG A 30 13.54 5.16 12.61
C ARG A 30 13.75 4.10 13.71
N PRO A 31 14.28 4.43 14.90
CA PRO A 31 14.38 3.47 15.99
C PRO A 31 13.03 2.91 16.48
N LEU A 32 11.94 3.68 16.34
CA LEU A 32 10.59 3.23 16.72
C LEU A 32 10.06 2.22 15.69
N LEU A 33 10.25 2.50 14.39
CA LEU A 33 9.88 1.57 13.32
C LEU A 33 10.69 0.27 13.42
N ASP A 34 12.00 0.37 13.68
CA ASP A 34 12.87 -0.78 13.94
C ASP A 34 12.38 -1.60 15.14
N CYS A 35 11.96 -0.94 16.22
CA CYS A 35 11.42 -1.61 17.40
C CYS A 35 10.13 -2.36 17.08
N VAL A 36 9.18 -1.73 16.38
CA VAL A 36 7.93 -2.38 15.94
C VAL A 36 8.24 -3.59 15.06
N ASP A 37 9.21 -3.49 14.16
CA ASP A 37 9.62 -4.60 13.32
C ASP A 37 10.29 -5.72 14.12
N GLN A 38 11.17 -5.42 15.08
CA GLN A 38 11.76 -6.43 15.96
C GLN A 38 10.69 -7.14 16.80
N LEU A 39 9.74 -6.39 17.35
CA LEU A 39 8.60 -6.95 18.07
C LEU A 39 7.78 -7.89 17.16
N ARG A 40 7.58 -7.54 15.89
CA ARG A 40 6.91 -8.40 14.90
C ARG A 40 7.68 -9.70 14.65
N HIS A 41 9.02 -9.65 14.58
CA HIS A 41 9.87 -10.85 14.42
C HIS A 41 9.80 -11.79 15.62
N LEU A 42 9.62 -11.26 16.82
CA LEU A 42 9.43 -12.03 18.04
C LEU A 42 8.03 -12.69 18.12
N LYS A 43 7.18 -12.51 17.09
CA LYS A 43 5.83 -13.08 17.00
C LYS A 43 4.96 -12.72 18.20
N ILE A 44 5.18 -11.57 18.84
CA ILE A 44 4.42 -11.15 20.03
C ILE A 44 2.92 -10.97 19.77
N MET A 45 2.53 -10.84 18.50
CA MET A 45 1.11 -10.86 18.10
C MET A 45 0.43 -12.19 18.45
N GLN A 46 1.18 -13.31 18.51
CA GLN A 46 0.71 -14.61 18.99
C GLN A 46 0.52 -14.64 20.51
N GLU A 47 1.24 -13.77 21.22
CA GLU A 47 1.14 -13.55 22.67
C GLU A 47 0.09 -12.47 23.02
N GLY A 48 -0.68 -12.00 22.03
CA GLY A 48 -1.78 -11.05 22.22
C GLY A 48 -1.41 -9.57 22.11
N ILE A 49 -0.15 -9.22 21.82
CA ILE A 49 0.26 -7.82 21.62
C ILE A 49 0.06 -7.44 20.16
N GLN A 50 -0.97 -6.63 19.89
CA GLN A 50 -1.24 -6.11 18.55
C GLN A 50 -0.29 -4.94 18.24
N LEU A 51 0.33 -4.98 17.05
CA LEU A 51 1.23 -3.94 16.58
C LEU A 51 0.56 -3.12 15.48
N PRO A 52 0.81 -1.79 15.43
CA PRO A 52 0.33 -0.98 14.33
C PRO A 52 0.74 -1.54 12.98
N THR A 53 -0.23 -1.69 12.08
CA THR A 53 -0.03 -2.28 10.75
C THR A 53 -0.72 -1.44 9.71
N ILE A 54 0.03 -1.03 8.68
CA ILE A 54 -0.53 -0.26 7.57
C ILE A 54 -1.15 -1.24 6.58
N VAL A 55 -2.45 -1.08 6.32
CA VAL A 55 -3.22 -1.94 5.43
C VAL A 55 -3.68 -1.10 4.24
N VAL A 56 -3.27 -1.49 3.04
CA VAL A 56 -3.59 -0.80 1.79
C VAL A 56 -4.86 -1.39 1.21
N VAL A 57 -5.89 -0.55 1.08
CA VAL A 57 -7.20 -0.93 0.53
C VAL A 57 -7.58 -0.01 -0.62
N GLY A 58 -8.46 -0.48 -1.49
CA GLY A 58 -8.86 0.29 -2.66
C GLY A 58 -9.53 -0.58 -3.70
N ASP A 59 -10.41 0.03 -4.48
CA ASP A 59 -11.10 -0.62 -5.59
C ASP A 59 -10.10 -1.16 -6.63
N GLN A 60 -10.52 -2.11 -7.45
CA GLN A 60 -9.71 -2.60 -8.55
C GLN A 60 -9.26 -1.44 -9.43
N SER A 61 -7.97 -1.43 -9.81
CA SER A 61 -7.37 -0.37 -10.64
C SER A 61 -7.31 1.02 -9.99
N SER A 62 -7.51 1.15 -8.67
CA SER A 62 -7.39 2.43 -7.97
C SER A 62 -5.95 2.95 -7.83
N GLY A 63 -4.94 2.16 -8.18
CA GLY A 63 -3.53 2.54 -8.13
C GLY A 63 -2.74 2.01 -6.93
N LYS A 64 -3.28 1.08 -6.14
CA LYS A 64 -2.62 0.46 -4.97
C LYS A 64 -1.19 -0.03 -5.26
N SER A 65 -1.05 -0.94 -6.23
CA SER A 65 0.24 -1.51 -6.60
C SER A 65 1.22 -0.42 -7.04
N SER A 66 0.76 0.61 -7.76
CA SER A 66 1.61 1.74 -8.18
C SER A 66 2.13 2.59 -7.02
N VAL A 67 1.33 2.79 -5.97
CA VAL A 67 1.78 3.46 -4.75
C VAL A 67 2.88 2.63 -4.06
N LEU A 68 2.66 1.32 -3.95
CA LEU A 68 3.62 0.40 -3.33
C LEU A 68 4.93 0.27 -4.11
N GLU A 69 4.86 0.17 -5.43
CA GLU A 69 6.02 0.17 -6.33
C GLU A 69 6.85 1.44 -6.17
N SER A 70 6.19 2.60 -6.05
CA SER A 70 6.88 3.89 -5.87
C SER A 70 7.64 3.98 -4.54
N LEU A 71 7.07 3.41 -3.47
CA LEU A 71 7.69 3.34 -2.14
C LEU A 71 8.83 2.32 -2.10
N ALA A 72 8.62 1.14 -2.68
CA ALA A 72 9.57 0.04 -2.65
C ALA A 72 10.67 0.15 -3.71
N GLY A 73 10.45 0.96 -4.75
CA GLY A 73 11.37 1.11 -5.87
C GLY A 73 11.52 -0.16 -6.71
N ILE A 74 10.48 -1.01 -6.79
CA ILE A 74 10.47 -2.29 -7.52
C ILE A 74 9.19 -2.43 -8.34
N SER A 75 9.18 -3.29 -9.34
CA SER A 75 7.98 -3.61 -10.12
C SER A 75 7.15 -4.69 -9.41
N LEU A 76 5.84 -4.48 -9.29
CA LEU A 76 4.90 -5.48 -8.81
C LEU A 76 4.10 -6.03 -10.00
N PRO A 77 3.50 -7.23 -9.89
CA PRO A 77 2.71 -7.80 -10.97
C PRO A 77 1.59 -6.87 -11.44
N ARG A 78 1.57 -6.58 -12.74
CA ARG A 78 0.53 -5.79 -13.41
C ARG A 78 -0.17 -6.64 -14.48
N GLY A 79 -1.48 -6.50 -14.63
CA GLY A 79 -2.23 -7.27 -15.62
C GLY A 79 -3.72 -6.98 -15.66
N GLN A 80 -4.42 -7.57 -16.64
CA GLN A 80 -5.87 -7.52 -16.70
C GLN A 80 -6.49 -8.49 -15.69
N GLY A 81 -7.30 -7.96 -14.76
CA GLY A 81 -7.96 -8.75 -13.72
C GLY A 81 -7.48 -8.39 -12.32
N ILE A 82 -7.60 -9.32 -11.37
CA ILE A 82 -7.10 -9.16 -9.99
C ILE A 82 -5.64 -9.60 -9.99
N CYS A 83 -4.71 -8.64 -9.92
CA CYS A 83 -3.27 -8.90 -9.84
C CYS A 83 -2.88 -9.47 -8.47
N THR A 84 -3.36 -8.83 -7.39
CA THR A 84 -3.13 -9.26 -6.01
C THR A 84 -4.18 -10.30 -5.61
N ARG A 85 -3.87 -11.60 -5.69
CA ARG A 85 -4.79 -12.72 -5.32
C ARG A 85 -4.57 -13.28 -3.91
N VAL A 86 -3.57 -12.77 -3.21
CA VAL A 86 -3.25 -13.11 -1.81
C VAL A 86 -2.87 -11.83 -1.09
N PRO A 87 -3.09 -11.71 0.23
CA PRO A 87 -2.52 -10.61 1.01
C PRO A 87 -0.99 -10.59 0.85
N LEU A 88 -0.44 -9.49 0.34
CA LEU A 88 1.00 -9.31 0.16
C LEU A 88 1.55 -8.43 1.29
N ILE A 89 2.28 -9.03 2.22
CA ILE A 89 2.98 -8.32 3.29
C ILE A 89 4.31 -7.83 2.74
N MET A 90 4.44 -6.54 2.49
CA MET A 90 5.66 -5.91 2.01
C MET A 90 6.45 -5.32 3.19
N ARG A 91 7.67 -5.79 3.38
CA ARG A 91 8.63 -5.28 4.38
C ARG A 91 9.78 -4.58 3.67
N LEU A 92 9.86 -3.28 3.84
CA LEU A 92 10.94 -2.44 3.32
C LEU A 92 11.94 -2.19 4.45
N GLN A 93 13.22 -2.43 4.18
CA GLN A 93 14.30 -2.26 5.13
C GLN A 93 15.43 -1.45 4.48
N ASN A 94 15.71 -0.28 5.04
CA ASN A 94 16.74 0.60 4.52
C ASN A 94 18.12 0.12 4.96
N ALA A 95 18.93 -0.28 3.99
CA ALA A 95 20.28 -0.78 4.23
C ALA A 95 21.32 0.03 3.43
N PRO A 96 21.77 1.19 3.95
CA PRO A 96 22.67 2.09 3.21
C PRO A 96 24.09 1.52 3.01
N LEU A 97 24.48 0.52 3.81
CA LEU A 97 25.78 -0.15 3.71
C LEU A 97 25.76 -1.40 2.82
N LEU A 98 24.62 -1.70 2.20
CA LEU A 98 24.43 -2.88 1.38
C LEU A 98 24.78 -2.54 -0.09
N ASP A 99 25.80 -3.20 -0.65
CA ASP A 99 26.24 -2.93 -2.02
C ASP A 99 25.21 -3.41 -3.07
N ASN A 100 24.53 -4.53 -2.80
CA ASN A 100 23.53 -5.12 -3.69
C ASN A 100 22.20 -5.32 -2.96
N PRO A 101 21.04 -4.94 -3.53
CA PRO A 101 19.73 -5.20 -2.95
C PRO A 101 19.52 -6.68 -2.59
N GLU A 102 18.93 -6.94 -1.43
CA GLU A 102 18.51 -8.27 -0.98
C GLU A 102 16.98 -8.33 -1.03
N LEU A 103 16.44 -9.20 -1.90
CA LEU A 103 15.01 -9.43 -2.03
C LEU A 103 14.70 -10.92 -1.85
N HIS A 104 13.65 -11.22 -1.10
CA HIS A 104 13.15 -12.60 -0.99
C HIS A 104 11.67 -12.65 -0.66
N LEU A 105 11.05 -13.78 -1.03
CA LEU A 105 9.67 -14.12 -0.72
C LEU A 105 9.63 -15.14 0.41
N GLU A 106 8.71 -14.95 1.36
CA GLU A 106 8.42 -15.91 2.43
C GLU A 106 6.97 -16.36 2.34
N TYR A 107 6.76 -17.65 2.13
CA TYR A 107 5.44 -18.27 2.06
C TYR A 107 5.56 -19.78 2.26
N SER A 108 4.50 -20.44 2.73
CA SER A 108 4.47 -21.91 2.91
C SER A 108 5.69 -22.48 3.66
N LYS A 109 6.25 -21.72 4.62
CA LYS A 109 7.48 -22.03 5.39
C LYS A 109 8.77 -22.13 4.54
N LYS A 110 8.77 -21.55 3.35
CA LYS A 110 9.92 -21.45 2.44
C LYS A 110 10.38 -19.99 2.37
N THR A 111 11.66 -19.82 2.07
CA THR A 111 12.26 -18.53 1.70
C THR A 111 12.82 -18.69 0.30
N VAL A 112 12.35 -17.87 -0.64
CA VAL A 112 12.75 -17.90 -2.05
C VAL A 112 13.45 -16.58 -2.38
N PRO A 113 14.77 -16.59 -2.61
CA PRO A 113 15.50 -15.38 -3.00
C PRO A 113 15.11 -14.95 -4.42
N THR A 114 15.16 -13.65 -4.68
CA THR A 114 14.89 -13.03 -5.99
C THR A 114 15.71 -11.74 -6.12
N ASP A 115 15.62 -11.10 -7.28
CA ASP A 115 16.18 -9.77 -7.54
C ASP A 115 15.11 -8.82 -8.10
N GLU A 116 15.46 -7.57 -8.35
CA GLU A 116 14.55 -6.55 -8.87
C GLU A 116 14.07 -6.84 -10.30
N ALA A 117 14.79 -7.65 -11.08
CA ALA A 117 14.43 -7.99 -12.45
C ALA A 117 13.40 -9.14 -12.50
N HIS A 118 13.46 -10.07 -11.56
CA HIS A 118 12.63 -11.28 -11.53
C HIS A 118 11.53 -11.26 -10.45
N ILE A 119 11.45 -10.20 -9.64
CA ILE A 119 10.48 -10.11 -8.53
C ILE A 119 9.02 -10.24 -8.99
N GLU A 120 8.67 -9.68 -10.15
CA GLU A 120 7.31 -9.79 -10.69
C GLU A 120 6.94 -11.25 -10.98
N GLU A 121 7.81 -11.98 -11.68
CA GLU A 121 7.63 -13.40 -12.00
C GLU A 121 7.61 -14.25 -10.72
N ALA A 122 8.49 -13.96 -9.76
CA ALA A 122 8.57 -14.67 -8.50
C ALA A 122 7.28 -14.52 -7.67
N ILE A 123 6.70 -13.31 -7.62
CA ILE A 123 5.42 -13.08 -6.93
C ILE A 123 4.28 -13.84 -7.61
N VAL A 124 4.25 -13.87 -8.95
CA VAL A 124 3.23 -14.61 -9.71
C VAL A 124 3.33 -16.10 -9.39
N GLN A 125 4.53 -16.69 -9.47
CA GLN A 125 4.76 -18.10 -9.17
C GLN A 125 4.38 -18.46 -7.72
N ALA A 126 4.79 -17.64 -6.75
CA ALA A 126 4.42 -17.84 -5.36
C ALA A 126 2.90 -17.74 -5.15
N THR A 127 2.25 -16.79 -5.81
CA THR A 127 0.79 -16.63 -5.76
C THR A 127 0.06 -17.84 -6.33
N GLU A 128 0.55 -18.40 -7.44
CA GLU A 128 0.00 -19.63 -8.03
C GLU A 128 0.18 -20.84 -7.12
N GLU A 129 1.31 -20.96 -6.42
CA GLU A 129 1.54 -22.03 -5.45
C GLU A 129 0.57 -21.93 -4.24
N ILE A 130 0.24 -20.70 -3.82
CA ILE A 130 -0.62 -20.45 -2.65
C ILE A 130 -2.10 -20.53 -2.98
N ALA A 131 -2.54 -19.86 -4.04
CA ALA A 131 -3.95 -19.70 -4.41
C ALA A 131 -4.40 -20.68 -5.51
N GLY A 132 -3.48 -21.48 -6.04
CA GLY A 132 -3.71 -22.35 -7.18
C GLY A 132 -3.71 -21.61 -8.52
N PHE A 133 -3.72 -22.42 -9.60
CA PHE A 133 -3.87 -21.94 -10.97
C PHE A 133 -5.27 -21.37 -11.19
N GLY A 134 -5.36 -20.22 -11.87
CA GLY A 134 -6.62 -19.56 -12.23
C GLY A 134 -6.85 -18.24 -11.50
N LYS A 135 -8.11 -17.93 -11.19
CA LYS A 135 -8.54 -16.63 -10.63
C LYS A 135 -9.03 -16.69 -9.19
N GLY A 136 -8.72 -17.78 -8.50
CA GLY A 136 -9.02 -17.93 -7.07
C GLY A 136 -8.17 -17.00 -6.21
N ILE A 137 -8.71 -16.67 -5.03
CA ILE A 137 -8.06 -15.86 -4.00
C ILE A 137 -7.81 -16.75 -2.78
N SER A 138 -6.74 -16.46 -2.04
CA SER A 138 -6.43 -17.18 -0.80
C SER A 138 -6.21 -16.20 0.35
N HIS A 139 -6.58 -16.61 1.56
CA HIS A 139 -6.30 -15.88 2.81
C HIS A 139 -4.84 -16.03 3.25
N THR A 140 -4.12 -17.03 2.72
CA THR A 140 -2.72 -17.28 3.08
C THR A 140 -1.83 -16.15 2.55
N PRO A 141 -1.11 -15.42 3.41
CA PRO A 141 -0.31 -14.28 2.99
C PRO A 141 0.99 -14.70 2.29
N LEU A 142 1.45 -13.86 1.37
CA LEU A 142 2.80 -13.87 0.80
C LEU A 142 3.58 -12.72 1.42
N THR A 143 4.76 -12.96 1.98
CA THR A 143 5.62 -11.88 2.47
C THR A 143 6.72 -11.60 1.46
N LEU A 144 6.91 -10.33 1.11
CA LEU A 144 8.03 -9.83 0.32
C LEU A 144 8.91 -8.97 1.22
N VAL A 145 10.18 -9.33 1.34
CA VAL A 145 11.18 -8.52 2.01
C VAL A 145 12.05 -7.84 0.96
N VAL A 146 12.17 -6.52 1.04
CA VAL A 146 13.02 -5.69 0.19
C VAL A 146 13.99 -4.93 1.08
N ARG A 147 15.26 -5.32 1.04
CA ARG A 147 16.32 -4.67 1.80
C ARG A 147 17.30 -4.01 0.84
N LYS A 148 17.31 -2.68 0.80
CA LYS A 148 18.19 -1.92 -0.10
C LYS A 148 18.42 -0.49 0.40
N ASN A 149 19.39 0.20 -0.19
CA ASN A 149 19.56 1.63 0.06
C ASN A 149 18.42 2.44 -0.57
N GLY A 150 17.91 3.44 0.13
CA GLY A 150 16.95 4.37 -0.43
C GLY A 150 15.50 3.86 -0.46
N VAL A 151 15.15 2.93 0.42
CA VAL A 151 13.74 2.63 0.80
C VAL A 151 13.50 3.08 2.24
N PRO A 152 12.25 3.33 2.68
CA PRO A 152 11.96 3.52 4.11
C PRO A 152 12.00 2.20 4.88
N ASP A 153 12.23 2.27 6.18
CA ASP A 153 11.92 1.15 7.09
C ASP A 153 10.40 1.13 7.32
N LEU A 154 9.68 0.22 6.65
CA LEU A 154 8.22 0.24 6.62
C LEU A 154 7.64 -1.15 6.32
N THR A 155 6.60 -1.54 7.05
CA THR A 155 5.81 -2.74 6.73
C THR A 155 4.39 -2.35 6.35
N MET A 156 3.92 -2.83 5.19
CA MET A 156 2.57 -2.61 4.68
C MET A 156 1.96 -3.92 4.19
N ILE A 157 0.63 -4.00 4.17
CA ILE A 157 -0.12 -5.14 3.63
C ILE A 157 -0.94 -4.67 2.44
N ASP A 158 -0.63 -5.17 1.24
CA ASP A 158 -1.46 -4.99 0.05
C ASP A 158 -2.54 -6.07 0.01
N LEU A 159 -3.77 -5.64 -0.22
CA LEU A 159 -4.91 -6.54 -0.28
C LEU A 159 -5.49 -6.60 -1.70
N PRO A 160 -6.15 -7.72 -2.06
CA PRO A 160 -6.85 -7.85 -3.33
C PRO A 160 -7.76 -6.64 -3.62
N GLY A 161 -7.66 -6.11 -4.84
CA GLY A 161 -8.48 -4.97 -5.26
C GLY A 161 -9.95 -5.33 -5.34
N ILE A 162 -10.81 -4.48 -4.79
CA ILE A 162 -12.24 -4.77 -4.69
C ILE A 162 -12.87 -4.75 -6.08
N THR A 163 -13.52 -5.87 -6.46
CA THR A 163 -14.35 -5.97 -7.67
C THR A 163 -15.78 -6.33 -7.27
N ARG A 164 -16.76 -5.64 -7.86
CA ARG A 164 -18.20 -5.87 -7.61
C ARG A 164 -18.79 -6.95 -8.49
N VAL A 165 -18.20 -7.18 -9.66
CA VAL A 165 -18.73 -8.10 -10.67
C VAL A 165 -17.64 -9.09 -11.03
N PRO A 166 -17.88 -10.41 -10.91
CA PRO A 166 -16.94 -11.42 -11.38
C PRO A 166 -16.67 -11.23 -12.87
N VAL A 167 -15.39 -11.13 -13.23
CA VAL A 167 -14.97 -11.04 -14.63
C VAL A 167 -14.23 -12.29 -15.06
N HIS A 168 -14.59 -12.83 -16.23
CA HIS A 168 -13.82 -13.83 -16.98
C HIS A 168 -13.32 -15.03 -16.15
N GLY A 169 -14.19 -15.88 -15.62
CA GLY A 169 -13.78 -17.11 -14.90
C GLY A 169 -13.39 -16.90 -13.43
N GLN A 170 -13.69 -15.73 -12.86
CA GLN A 170 -13.74 -15.55 -11.41
C GLN A 170 -14.98 -16.24 -10.83
N PRO A 171 -14.90 -16.71 -9.57
CA PRO A 171 -16.06 -17.31 -8.91
C PRO A 171 -17.13 -16.25 -8.61
N ALA A 172 -18.39 -16.68 -8.47
CA ALA A 172 -19.53 -15.77 -8.30
C ALA A 172 -19.48 -14.98 -6.99
N ASP A 173 -18.83 -15.54 -5.97
CA ASP A 173 -18.65 -15.01 -4.62
C ASP A 173 -17.30 -14.28 -4.43
N ILE A 174 -16.65 -13.88 -5.52
CA ILE A 174 -15.34 -13.21 -5.47
C ILE A 174 -15.37 -11.92 -4.63
N TYR A 175 -16.49 -11.20 -4.67
CA TYR A 175 -16.68 -9.98 -3.90
C TYR A 175 -16.69 -10.27 -2.40
N GLU A 176 -17.44 -11.30 -1.98
CA GLU A 176 -17.55 -11.73 -0.60
C GLU A 176 -16.20 -12.23 -0.07
N GLN A 177 -15.44 -12.98 -0.88
CA GLN A 177 -14.10 -13.43 -0.51
C GLN A 177 -13.13 -12.27 -0.30
N ILE A 178 -13.06 -11.32 -1.24
CA ILE A 178 -12.20 -10.13 -1.12
C ILE A 178 -12.63 -9.28 0.07
N SER A 179 -13.93 -9.05 0.23
CA SER A 179 -14.47 -8.30 1.36
C SER A 179 -14.14 -8.97 2.68
N GLY A 180 -14.18 -10.30 2.76
CA GLY A 180 -13.83 -11.06 3.96
C GLY A 180 -12.37 -10.84 4.35
N ILE A 181 -11.46 -11.00 3.38
CA ILE A 181 -10.03 -10.73 3.58
C ILE A 181 -9.82 -9.28 4.04
N ILE A 182 -10.40 -8.30 3.33
CA ILE A 182 -10.20 -6.89 3.68
C ILE A 182 -10.65 -6.61 5.12
N MET A 183 -11.86 -7.04 5.48
CA MET A 183 -12.42 -6.80 6.81
C MET A 183 -11.58 -7.44 7.91
N GLU A 184 -10.97 -8.61 7.67
CA GLU A 184 -10.06 -9.26 8.61
C GLU A 184 -8.85 -8.37 8.96
N TYR A 185 -8.28 -7.69 7.97
CA TYR A 185 -7.10 -6.84 8.16
C TYR A 185 -7.41 -5.42 8.64
N ILE A 186 -8.58 -4.84 8.30
CA ILE A 186 -8.93 -3.46 8.69
C ILE A 186 -9.75 -3.36 9.98
N ALA A 187 -10.34 -4.45 10.46
CA ALA A 187 -11.14 -4.46 11.70
C ALA A 187 -10.33 -4.19 12.98
N PRO A 188 -9.09 -4.68 13.15
CA PRO A 188 -8.27 -4.37 14.34
C PRO A 188 -8.06 -2.86 14.50
N GLN A 189 -8.18 -2.35 15.74
CA GLN A 189 -8.08 -0.91 16.03
C GLN A 189 -6.67 -0.37 15.80
N GLU A 190 -5.66 -1.22 15.89
CA GLU A 190 -4.26 -0.91 15.66
C GLU A 190 -3.92 -0.80 14.16
N SER A 191 -4.83 -1.22 13.26
CA SER A 191 -4.58 -1.12 11.82
C SER A 191 -4.78 0.32 11.33
N ILE A 192 -3.80 0.83 10.59
CA ILE A 192 -3.89 2.11 9.88
C ILE A 192 -4.34 1.80 8.45
N ILE A 193 -5.47 2.35 8.05
CA ILE A 193 -6.09 2.12 6.74
C ILE A 193 -5.54 3.14 5.75
N LEU A 194 -4.75 2.67 4.78
CA LEU A 194 -4.33 3.46 3.64
C LEU A 194 -5.31 3.23 2.49
N ASN A 195 -6.28 4.13 2.35
CA ASN A 195 -7.34 4.01 1.36
C ASN A 195 -6.93 4.66 0.03
N VAL A 196 -6.64 3.84 -0.96
CA VAL A 196 -6.16 4.29 -2.27
C VAL A 196 -7.34 4.51 -3.21
N LEU A 197 -7.56 5.78 -3.57
CA LEU A 197 -8.65 6.27 -4.41
C LEU A 197 -8.12 6.75 -5.75
N SER A 198 -8.95 6.69 -6.80
CA SER A 198 -8.62 7.25 -8.11
C SER A 198 -9.27 8.63 -8.24
N ALA A 199 -8.51 9.66 -8.62
CA ALA A 199 -9.06 11.02 -8.83
C ALA A 199 -10.22 11.03 -9.85
N THR A 200 -10.16 10.09 -10.81
CA THR A 200 -11.13 9.93 -11.91
C THR A 200 -12.50 9.40 -11.50
N VAL A 201 -12.72 9.01 -10.23
CA VAL A 201 -13.99 8.44 -9.75
C VAL A 201 -14.47 9.18 -8.52
N ASP A 202 -15.77 9.26 -8.30
CA ASP A 202 -16.34 9.92 -7.12
C ASP A 202 -16.13 9.10 -5.86
N PHE A 203 -15.49 9.68 -4.84
CA PHE A 203 -15.07 8.96 -3.63
C PHE A 203 -16.23 8.29 -2.88
N PRO A 204 -17.44 8.88 -2.76
CA PRO A 204 -18.58 8.21 -2.12
C PRO A 204 -19.01 6.91 -2.83
N THR A 205 -18.64 6.73 -4.10
CA THR A 205 -18.96 5.52 -4.86
C THR A 205 -17.94 4.39 -4.64
N CYS A 206 -16.79 4.69 -4.05
CA CYS A 206 -15.72 3.72 -3.81
C CYS A 206 -16.12 2.71 -2.73
N GLU A 207 -15.90 1.45 -3.03
CA GLU A 207 -16.24 0.38 -2.11
C GLU A 207 -15.29 0.35 -0.91
N SER A 208 -14.02 0.68 -1.13
CA SER A 208 -13.02 0.82 -0.06
C SER A 208 -13.41 1.83 1.01
N ILE A 209 -14.04 2.95 0.64
CA ILE A 209 -14.56 3.96 1.58
C ILE A 209 -15.68 3.38 2.44
N ARG A 210 -16.65 2.72 1.79
CA ARG A 210 -17.76 2.07 2.50
C ARG A 210 -17.25 1.02 3.50
N MET A 211 -16.20 0.28 3.14
CA MET A 211 -15.57 -0.70 4.03
C MET A 211 -14.82 -0.03 5.19
N SER A 212 -14.00 1.01 4.94
CA SER A 212 -13.28 1.71 6.00
C SER A 212 -14.22 2.37 7.01
N GLN A 213 -15.30 3.02 6.55
CA GLN A 213 -16.28 3.66 7.43
C GLN A 213 -17.04 2.68 8.34
N LYS A 214 -17.11 1.38 7.98
CA LYS A 214 -17.73 0.37 8.87
C LYS A 214 -16.88 0.09 10.12
N VAL A 215 -15.57 0.26 10.02
CA VAL A 215 -14.61 -0.08 11.09
C VAL A 215 -13.92 1.15 11.68
N ASP A 216 -14.00 2.29 11.00
CA ASP A 216 -13.41 3.57 11.36
C ASP A 216 -14.30 4.72 10.84
N ARG A 217 -15.40 4.99 11.56
CA ARG A 217 -16.40 5.99 11.14
C ARG A 217 -15.92 7.43 11.32
N SER A 218 -15.07 7.68 12.32
CA SER A 218 -14.48 9.00 12.58
C SER A 218 -13.25 9.26 11.69
N GLY A 219 -12.69 8.22 11.06
CA GLY A 219 -11.52 8.35 10.20
C GLY A 219 -10.21 8.55 10.97
N GLU A 220 -10.19 8.24 12.27
CA GLU A 220 -9.05 8.45 13.18
C GLU A 220 -7.80 7.69 12.77
N ARG A 221 -7.97 6.59 12.02
CA ARG A 221 -6.89 5.73 11.54
C ARG A 221 -6.96 5.49 10.04
N THR A 222 -7.68 6.32 9.29
CA THR A 222 -7.82 6.21 7.84
C THR A 222 -7.18 7.41 7.15
N LEU A 223 -6.24 7.14 6.24
CA LEU A 223 -5.58 8.10 5.37
C LEU A 223 -6.00 7.83 3.91
N ALA A 224 -6.42 8.85 3.18
CA ALA A 224 -6.77 8.71 1.77
C ALA A 224 -5.58 9.06 0.87
N VAL A 225 -5.22 8.16 -0.04
CA VAL A 225 -4.20 8.39 -1.08
C VAL A 225 -4.91 8.50 -2.42
N VAL A 226 -4.91 9.69 -3.01
CA VAL A 226 -5.59 9.97 -4.27
C VAL A 226 -4.60 9.85 -5.42
N THR A 227 -4.78 8.86 -6.28
CA THR A 227 -3.92 8.58 -7.44
C THR A 227 -4.56 9.06 -8.75
N LYS A 228 -3.80 9.00 -9.85
CA LYS A 228 -4.24 9.42 -11.20
C LYS A 228 -4.71 10.87 -11.28
N VAL A 229 -4.13 11.72 -10.45
CA VAL A 229 -4.43 13.16 -10.38
C VAL A 229 -4.14 13.89 -11.70
N ASP A 230 -3.23 13.35 -12.50
CA ASP A 230 -2.93 13.79 -13.87
C ASP A 230 -4.10 13.61 -14.83
N LYS A 231 -4.97 12.62 -14.60
CA LYS A 231 -6.12 12.31 -15.47
C LYS A 231 -7.37 13.10 -15.13
N ALA A 232 -7.47 13.63 -13.92
CA ALA A 232 -8.60 14.41 -13.44
C ALA A 232 -8.12 15.57 -12.55
N PRO A 233 -7.41 16.56 -13.12
CA PRO A 233 -6.90 17.71 -12.37
C PRO A 233 -7.99 18.73 -12.05
N GLU A 234 -9.01 18.85 -12.91
CA GLU A 234 -10.13 19.77 -12.71
C GLU A 234 -11.00 19.30 -11.54
N GLY A 235 -11.31 20.21 -10.60
CA GLY A 235 -12.18 19.90 -9.46
C GLY A 235 -11.51 19.10 -8.33
N LEU A 236 -10.23 18.72 -8.49
CA LEU A 236 -9.53 17.86 -7.52
C LEU A 236 -9.37 18.53 -6.16
N LEU A 237 -9.04 19.82 -6.13
CA LEU A 237 -8.85 20.56 -4.89
C LEU A 237 -10.17 20.67 -4.12
N GLU A 238 -11.26 21.02 -4.79
CA GLU A 238 -12.59 21.08 -4.16
C GLU A 238 -12.99 19.71 -3.63
N LYS A 239 -12.79 18.66 -4.43
CA LYS A 239 -13.14 17.28 -4.08
C LYS A 239 -12.40 16.76 -2.86
N VAL A 240 -11.12 17.10 -2.72
CA VAL A 240 -10.29 16.69 -1.58
C VAL A 240 -10.58 17.55 -0.35
N THR A 241 -10.86 18.85 -0.54
CA THR A 241 -11.11 19.78 0.57
C THR A 241 -12.53 19.66 1.14
N ALA A 242 -13.51 19.27 0.32
CA ALA A 242 -14.88 19.05 0.75
C ALA A 242 -15.00 17.90 1.77
N ASP A 243 -14.09 16.92 1.69
CA ASP A 243 -14.05 15.73 2.56
C ASP A 243 -15.42 15.05 2.74
N ASP A 244 -16.15 14.85 1.64
CA ASP A 244 -17.49 14.26 1.63
C ASP A 244 -17.55 12.84 2.24
N VAL A 245 -16.40 12.20 2.44
CA VAL A 245 -16.25 10.84 2.96
C VAL A 245 -15.59 10.76 4.34
N ASN A 246 -15.34 11.90 5.00
CA ASN A 246 -14.87 12.03 6.39
C ASN A 246 -13.57 11.24 6.68
N ILE A 247 -12.46 11.66 6.07
CA ILE A 247 -11.14 11.04 6.24
C ILE A 247 -10.35 11.81 7.29
N GLY A 248 -10.32 11.31 8.52
CA GLY A 248 -9.73 12.00 9.68
C GLY A 248 -8.23 12.27 9.58
N LEU A 249 -7.43 11.39 8.94
CA LEU A 249 -6.01 11.66 8.68
C LEU A 249 -5.76 12.53 7.43
N GLY A 250 -6.83 12.89 6.71
CA GLY A 250 -6.79 13.73 5.51
C GLY A 250 -6.43 12.98 4.22
N TYR A 251 -6.04 13.76 3.22
CA TYR A 251 -5.79 13.27 1.86
C TYR A 251 -4.37 13.60 1.40
N VAL A 252 -3.75 12.66 0.68
CA VAL A 252 -2.47 12.85 0.01
C VAL A 252 -2.66 12.53 -1.47
N CYS A 253 -2.45 13.53 -2.32
CA CYS A 253 -2.47 13.39 -3.77
C CYS A 253 -1.12 12.88 -4.27
N VAL A 254 -1.13 11.83 -5.09
CA VAL A 254 0.08 11.21 -5.63
C VAL A 254 -0.07 11.02 -7.14
N ARG A 255 0.91 11.51 -7.91
CA ARG A 255 1.07 11.15 -9.31
C ARG A 255 2.04 9.96 -9.42
N ASN A 256 1.50 8.84 -9.90
CA ASN A 256 2.28 7.65 -10.20
C ASN A 256 2.78 7.68 -11.66
N ARG A 257 3.69 6.76 -12.00
CA ARG A 257 4.21 6.61 -13.36
C ARG A 257 3.13 6.28 -14.38
N VAL A 258 3.26 6.87 -15.57
CA VAL A 258 2.39 6.61 -16.71
C VAL A 258 3.21 6.00 -17.84
N GLY A 259 2.75 4.89 -18.43
CA GLY A 259 3.45 4.25 -19.55
C GLY A 259 4.82 3.68 -19.18
N GLU A 260 5.84 3.97 -20.01
CA GLU A 260 7.24 3.52 -19.83
C GLU A 260 8.13 4.52 -19.05
N GLU A 261 7.54 5.55 -18.44
CA GLU A 261 8.30 6.55 -17.67
C GLU A 261 9.21 5.90 -16.60
N GLY A 262 10.42 6.44 -16.44
CA GLY A 262 11.38 6.01 -15.42
C GLY A 262 11.03 6.54 -14.01
N TYR A 263 11.48 5.85 -12.95
CA TYR A 263 11.27 6.28 -11.54
C TYR A 263 11.71 7.73 -11.29
N ALA A 264 12.83 8.15 -11.89
CA ALA A 264 13.37 9.50 -11.76
C ALA A 264 12.53 10.56 -12.48
N GLU A 265 11.97 10.24 -13.64
CA GLU A 265 11.15 11.15 -14.45
C GLU A 265 9.84 11.49 -13.73
N ALA A 266 9.16 10.47 -13.16
CA ALA A 266 7.93 10.70 -12.41
C ALA A 266 8.13 11.47 -11.08
N ARG A 267 9.33 11.39 -10.48
CA ARG A 267 9.67 12.20 -9.30
C ARG A 267 9.90 13.67 -9.63
N SER A 268 10.30 13.99 -10.86
CA SER A 268 10.57 15.38 -11.27
C SER A 268 9.33 16.21 -11.55
N HIS A 269 8.16 15.56 -11.66
CA HIS A 269 6.88 16.16 -11.97
C HIS A 269 5.89 16.20 -10.79
N ASN A 270 6.33 15.79 -9.59
CA ASN A 270 5.58 15.91 -8.33
C ASN A 270 5.98 17.17 -7.56
#